data_AF-A0A0P9JUE1-F1
#
_entry.id   AF-A0A0P9JUE1-F1
#
_cell.length_a   1.000
_cell.length_b   1.000
_cell.length_c   1.000
_cell.angle_alpha   90.00
_cell.angle_beta   90.00
_cell.angle_gamma   90.00
#
_symmetry.space_group_name_H-M   'P 1'
#
loop_
_entity.id
_entity.type
_entity.pdbx_description
1 polymer ?
#
loop_
_entity_poly.entity_id
_entity_poly.type
_entity_poly.pdbx_seq_one_letter_code
_entity_poly.pdbx_strand_id
1 'polypeptide(L)'
;MKFKMLVSAAVLSIAALSSSVAMAKPHKEGFNMYRMLLSERGISRLDLTKVQQDKIKSIADAEKAALKAFKERNPNSRAKAKALVHAEVFDEVAFRQMLAKQQTERTELAVMKAKNKNAVWNTLTTEQREKLKKVMKRKNKQKRSKHHAEK
;
A
#
# COMPACT_ATOMS: atom_id res chain seq x y z
N MET A 1 61.13 20.79 -24.67
CA MET A 1 61.15 19.41 -24.13
C MET A 1 59.75 18.82 -24.29
N LYS A 2 59.65 17.67 -24.96
CA LYS A 2 58.39 17.02 -25.37
C LYS A 2 57.89 16.14 -24.21
N PHE A 3 56.76 16.46 -23.60
CA PHE A 3 56.07 15.52 -22.70
C PHE A 3 54.85 14.94 -23.40
N LYS A 4 54.93 13.62 -23.61
CA LYS A 4 54.03 12.80 -24.40
C LYS A 4 52.68 12.64 -23.72
N MET A 5 51.65 12.65 -24.55
CA MET A 5 50.29 12.22 -24.26
C MET A 5 50.25 10.82 -23.65
N LEU A 6 49.43 10.64 -22.62
CA LEU A 6 48.84 9.36 -22.24
C LEU A 6 47.33 9.55 -22.14
N VAL A 7 46.66 9.30 -23.26
CA VAL A 7 45.21 9.11 -23.31
C VAL A 7 44.93 7.70 -22.77
N SER A 8 44.47 7.61 -21.52
CA SER A 8 43.92 6.37 -20.98
C SER A 8 42.49 6.23 -21.49
N ALA A 9 42.32 5.49 -22.58
CA ALA A 9 41.02 5.10 -23.10
C ALA A 9 40.46 3.95 -22.24
N ALA A 10 39.64 4.30 -21.24
CA ALA A 10 38.83 3.33 -20.52
C ALA A 10 37.64 2.92 -21.40
N VAL A 11 37.69 1.68 -21.89
CA VAL A 11 36.63 1.05 -22.69
C VAL A 11 35.39 0.87 -21.81
N LEU A 12 34.37 1.70 -22.04
CA LEU A 12 33.03 1.58 -21.45
C LEU A 12 32.25 0.48 -22.19
N SER A 13 32.44 -0.76 -21.76
CA SER A 13 31.56 -1.87 -22.16
C SER A 13 30.21 -1.71 -21.45
N ILE A 14 29.25 -1.10 -22.12
CA ILE A 14 27.85 -1.06 -21.70
C ILE A 14 27.27 -2.48 -21.93
N ALA A 15 27.27 -3.30 -20.89
CA ALA A 15 26.52 -4.54 -20.88
C ALA A 15 25.02 -4.20 -20.85
N ALA A 16 24.34 -4.40 -21.97
CA ALA A 16 22.88 -4.30 -22.08
C ALA A 16 22.23 -5.39 -21.22
N LEU A 17 21.83 -5.04 -19.99
CA LEU A 17 21.03 -5.90 -19.13
C LEU A 17 19.59 -5.97 -19.68
N SER A 18 19.35 -6.98 -20.51
CA SER A 18 18.04 -7.44 -20.94
C SER A 18 17.15 -7.65 -19.71
N SER A 19 16.21 -6.73 -19.50
CA SER A 19 15.32 -6.77 -18.35
C SER A 19 14.25 -7.83 -18.59
N SER A 20 14.42 -9.02 -18.03
CA SER A 20 13.36 -10.00 -17.94
C SER A 20 12.19 -9.38 -17.17
N VAL A 21 11.08 -9.10 -17.84
CA VAL A 21 9.84 -8.67 -17.18
C VAL A 21 9.28 -9.89 -16.46
N ALA A 22 9.74 -10.13 -15.24
CA ALA A 22 9.12 -11.10 -14.36
C ALA A 22 7.68 -10.66 -14.12
N MET A 23 6.72 -11.36 -14.73
CA MET A 23 5.29 -11.20 -14.48
C MET A 23 5.03 -11.47 -13.00
N ALA A 24 5.02 -10.41 -12.19
CA ALA A 24 4.73 -10.49 -10.77
C ALA A 24 3.28 -10.99 -10.61
N LYS A 25 3.11 -12.14 -9.95
CA LYS A 25 1.79 -12.66 -9.56
C LYS A 25 0.94 -11.54 -8.93
N PRO A 26 -0.38 -11.46 -9.20
CA PRO A 26 -1.24 -10.46 -8.61
C PRO A 26 -1.11 -10.54 -7.09
N HIS A 27 -0.59 -9.49 -6.48
CA HIS A 27 -0.48 -9.38 -5.03
C HIS A 27 -1.88 -9.60 -4.45
N LYS A 28 -2.07 -10.62 -3.59
CA LYS A 28 -3.36 -10.82 -2.91
C LYS A 28 -3.70 -9.52 -2.20
N GLU A 29 -4.72 -8.80 -2.68
CA GLU A 29 -5.13 -7.55 -2.06
C GLU A 29 -5.42 -7.82 -0.59
N GLY A 30 -4.87 -6.98 0.27
CA GLY A 30 -5.14 -7.03 1.70
C GLY A 30 -6.64 -6.94 1.98
N PHE A 31 -7.03 -7.32 3.19
CA PHE A 31 -8.43 -7.28 3.59
C PHE A 31 -9.04 -5.88 3.42
N ASN A 32 -10.01 -5.75 2.52
CA ASN A 32 -10.77 -4.52 2.29
C ASN A 32 -12.07 -4.53 3.12
N MET A 33 -12.13 -3.64 4.12
CA MET A 33 -13.28 -3.49 5.02
C MET A 33 -14.57 -3.13 4.28
N TYR A 34 -14.50 -2.18 3.35
CA TYR A 34 -15.67 -1.70 2.59
C TYR A 34 -16.30 -2.82 1.77
N ARG A 35 -15.46 -3.59 1.05
CA ARG A 35 -15.92 -4.74 0.25
C ARG A 35 -16.60 -5.79 1.11
N MET A 36 -16.11 -6.00 2.34
CA MET A 36 -16.72 -6.95 3.26
C MET A 36 -18.08 -6.44 3.75
N LEU A 37 -18.17 -5.18 4.17
CA LEU A 37 -19.41 -4.59 4.71
C LEU A 37 -20.50 -4.48 3.64
N LEU A 38 -20.15 -4.06 2.43
CA LEU A 38 -21.07 -3.86 1.31
C LEU A 38 -21.33 -5.14 0.49
N SER A 39 -20.79 -6.29 0.91
CA SER A 39 -21.18 -7.58 0.31
C SER A 39 -22.57 -8.00 0.81
N GLU A 40 -23.30 -8.80 0.04
CA GLU A 40 -24.60 -9.36 0.45
C GLU A 40 -24.53 -10.00 1.84
N ARG A 41 -23.49 -10.80 2.09
CA ARG A 41 -23.23 -11.44 3.38
C ARG A 41 -22.93 -10.45 4.50
N GLY A 42 -22.27 -9.33 4.19
CA GLY A 42 -21.96 -8.27 5.16
C GLY A 42 -23.21 -7.48 5.54
N ILE A 43 -23.98 -7.07 4.53
CA ILE A 43 -25.25 -6.36 4.67
C ILE A 43 -26.23 -7.20 5.50
N SER A 44 -26.45 -8.46 5.11
CA SER A 44 -27.37 -9.36 5.84
C SER A 44 -26.90 -9.67 7.25
N ARG A 45 -25.59 -9.85 7.50
CA ARG A 45 -25.11 -10.19 8.85
C ARG A 45 -25.14 -9.05 9.84
N LEU A 46 -25.08 -7.82 9.35
CA LEU A 46 -25.06 -6.61 10.17
C LEU A 46 -26.37 -5.85 10.08
N ASP A 47 -27.34 -6.35 9.32
CA ASP A 47 -28.63 -5.70 9.09
C ASP A 47 -28.43 -4.23 8.66
N LEU A 48 -27.51 -4.00 7.70
CA LEU A 48 -27.17 -2.64 7.28
C LEU A 48 -28.32 -2.01 6.52
N THR A 49 -28.81 -0.86 7.00
CA THR A 49 -29.86 -0.11 6.31
C THR A 49 -29.32 0.47 5.00
N LYS A 50 -30.22 0.79 4.07
CA LYS A 50 -29.84 1.42 2.79
C LYS A 50 -29.04 2.71 3.00
N VAL A 51 -29.47 3.54 3.96
CA VAL A 51 -28.78 4.78 4.36
C VAL A 51 -27.35 4.51 4.85
N GLN A 52 -27.16 3.47 5.66
CA GLN A 52 -25.81 3.09 6.14
C GLN A 52 -24.93 2.60 4.99
N GLN A 53 -25.48 1.78 4.08
CA GLN A 53 -24.76 1.27 2.91
C GLN A 53 -24.30 2.42 2.01
N ASP A 54 -25.18 3.38 1.72
CA ASP A 54 -24.84 4.51 0.84
C ASP A 54 -23.77 5.41 1.48
N LYS A 55 -23.82 5.63 2.80
CA LYS A 55 -22.78 6.35 3.53
C LYS A 55 -21.43 5.62 3.51
N ILE A 56 -21.43 4.30 3.73
CA ILE A 56 -20.20 3.47 3.66
C ILE A 56 -19.63 3.49 2.24
N LYS A 57 -20.47 3.44 1.21
CA LYS A 57 -20.08 3.51 -0.20
C LYS A 57 -19.43 4.85 -0.53
N SER A 58 -20.04 5.95 -0.11
CA SER A 58 -19.48 7.30 -0.30
C SER A 58 -18.08 7.44 0.34
N ILE A 59 -17.89 6.93 1.57
CA ILE A 59 -16.57 6.90 2.21
C ILE A 59 -15.57 6.06 1.41
N ALA A 60 -16.00 4.90 0.89
CA ALA A 60 -15.15 4.01 0.11
C ALA A 60 -14.71 4.63 -1.22
N ASP A 61 -15.63 5.30 -1.91
CA ASP A 61 -15.36 5.97 -3.19
C ASP A 61 -14.41 7.16 -3.01
N ALA A 62 -14.61 7.95 -1.95
CA ALA A 62 -13.70 9.03 -1.58
C ALA A 62 -12.29 8.51 -1.25
N GLU A 63 -12.18 7.42 -0.46
CA GLU A 63 -10.87 6.79 -0.18
C GLU A 63 -10.21 6.27 -1.45
N LYS A 64 -10.97 5.64 -2.35
CA LYS A 64 -10.46 5.11 -3.61
C LYS A 64 -9.90 6.23 -4.49
N ALA A 65 -10.60 7.36 -4.59
CA ALA A 65 -10.11 8.54 -5.31
C ALA A 65 -8.82 9.09 -4.69
N ALA A 66 -8.79 9.28 -3.37
CA ALA A 66 -7.59 9.77 -2.67
C ALA A 66 -6.38 8.83 -2.83
N LEU A 67 -6.61 7.51 -2.76
CA LEU A 67 -5.58 6.49 -3.00
C LEU A 67 -5.07 6.50 -4.43
N LYS A 68 -5.93 6.73 -5.42
CA LYS A 68 -5.53 6.82 -6.83
C LYS A 68 -4.61 8.03 -7.04
N ALA A 69 -5.02 9.20 -6.58
CA ALA A 69 -4.20 10.42 -6.65
C ALA A 69 -2.89 10.29 -5.86
N PHE A 70 -2.89 9.56 -4.74
CA PHE A 70 -1.66 9.25 -4.00
C PHE A 70 -0.69 8.36 -4.81
N LYS A 71 -1.19 7.30 -5.44
CA LYS A 71 -0.37 6.39 -6.27
C LYS A 71 0.23 7.12 -7.47
N GLU A 72 -0.55 7.97 -8.13
CA GLU A 72 -0.10 8.76 -9.29
C GLU A 72 0.99 9.79 -8.93
N ARG A 73 0.98 10.32 -7.70
CA ARG A 73 2.04 11.24 -7.22
C ARG A 73 3.35 10.54 -6.86
N ASN A 74 3.33 9.23 -6.59
CA ASN A 74 4.53 8.52 -6.17
C ASN A 74 4.78 7.17 -6.88
N PRO A 75 4.75 7.13 -8.24
CA PRO A 75 4.87 5.89 -9.00
C PRO A 75 6.24 5.22 -8.85
N ASN A 76 7.28 6.02 -8.57
CA ASN A 76 8.68 5.62 -8.68
C ASN A 76 9.46 5.62 -7.36
N SER A 77 8.79 5.65 -6.20
CA SER A 77 9.51 5.65 -4.90
C SER A 77 10.48 4.47 -4.75
N ARG A 78 10.11 3.29 -5.27
CA ARG A 78 10.98 2.10 -5.29
C ARG A 78 12.17 2.26 -6.23
N ALA A 79 11.96 2.87 -7.40
CA ALA A 79 13.03 3.11 -8.36
C ALA A 79 14.06 4.11 -7.81
N LYS A 80 13.60 5.17 -7.13
CA LYS A 80 14.47 6.14 -6.44
C LYS A 80 15.31 5.49 -5.35
N ALA A 81 14.71 4.65 -4.52
CA ALA A 81 15.44 3.89 -3.51
C ALA A 81 16.50 2.97 -4.14
N LYS A 82 16.13 2.24 -5.21
CA LYS A 82 17.05 1.36 -5.93
C LYS A 82 18.23 2.13 -6.53
N ALA A 83 17.98 3.30 -7.12
CA ALA A 83 19.03 4.14 -7.70
C ALA A 83 20.05 4.61 -6.65
N LEU A 84 19.58 5.03 -5.46
CA LEU A 84 20.47 5.45 -4.36
C LEU A 84 21.29 4.29 -3.78
N VAL A 85 20.71 3.10 -3.70
CA VAL A 85 21.40 1.90 -3.15
C VAL A 85 22.42 1.31 -4.13
N HIS A 86 22.19 1.45 -5.44
CA HIS A 86 23.10 0.93 -6.47
C HIS A 86 24.07 1.99 -7.01
N ALA A 87 24.11 3.19 -6.41
CA ALA A 87 25.09 4.21 -6.76
C ALA A 87 26.51 3.76 -6.35
N GLU A 88 27.52 4.23 -7.07
CA GLU A 88 28.93 3.93 -6.78
C GLU A 88 29.34 4.40 -5.38
N VAL A 89 28.81 5.55 -4.96
CA VAL A 89 28.94 6.10 -3.61
C VAL A 89 27.56 6.28 -3.00
N PHE A 90 27.37 5.79 -1.78
CA PHE A 90 26.11 5.92 -1.07
C PHE A 90 25.93 7.33 -0.51
N ASP A 91 24.95 8.06 -1.03
CA ASP A 91 24.53 9.36 -0.49
C ASP A 91 23.51 9.15 0.65
N GLU A 92 24.02 9.11 1.88
CA GLU A 92 23.20 8.94 3.08
C GLU A 92 22.20 10.09 3.28
N VAL A 93 22.58 11.32 2.92
CA VAL A 93 21.73 12.50 3.09
C VAL A 93 20.52 12.39 2.15
N ALA A 94 20.74 12.09 0.87
CA ALA A 94 19.67 11.89 -0.10
C ALA A 94 18.76 10.71 0.29
N PHE A 95 19.35 9.61 0.79
CA PHE A 95 18.57 8.46 1.23
C PHE A 95 17.67 8.78 2.43
N ARG A 96 18.19 9.49 3.45
CA ARG A 96 17.41 9.94 4.61
C ARG A 96 16.30 10.91 4.21
N GLN A 97 16.56 11.86 3.31
CA GLN A 97 15.55 12.78 2.80
C GLN A 97 14.41 12.05 2.06
N MET A 98 14.76 11.08 1.21
CA MET A 98 13.78 10.24 0.53
C MET A 98 12.89 9.48 1.53
N LEU A 99 13.51 8.87 2.57
CA LEU A 99 12.77 8.16 3.61
C LEU A 99 11.86 9.10 4.42
N ALA A 100 12.34 10.28 4.81
CA ALA A 100 11.56 11.25 5.55
C ALA A 100 10.29 11.66 4.78
N LYS A 101 10.44 11.95 3.48
CA LYS A 101 9.30 12.25 2.60
C LYS A 101 8.31 11.09 2.54
N GLN A 102 8.81 9.87 2.35
CA GLN A 102 7.96 8.67 2.30
C GLN A 102 7.25 8.42 3.64
N GLN A 103 7.91 8.70 4.77
CA GLN A 103 7.34 8.54 6.09
C GLN A 103 6.16 9.50 6.30
N THR A 104 6.33 10.78 5.98
CA THR A 104 5.24 11.77 6.05
C THR A 104 4.03 11.33 5.21
N GLU A 105 4.28 10.91 3.96
CA GLU A 105 3.23 10.41 3.07
C GLU A 105 2.50 9.17 3.63
N ARG A 106 3.23 8.22 4.23
CA ARG A 106 2.64 7.04 4.88
C ARG A 106 1.82 7.41 6.10
N THR A 107 2.28 8.38 6.88
CA THR A 107 1.54 8.90 8.05
C THR A 107 0.21 9.49 7.62
N GLU A 108 0.19 10.38 6.62
CA GLU A 108 -1.04 10.97 6.11
C GLU A 108 -2.02 9.90 5.59
N LEU A 109 -1.50 8.90 4.89
CA LEU A 109 -2.31 7.78 4.42
C LEU A 109 -2.89 6.95 5.57
N ALA A 110 -2.12 6.72 6.63
CA ALA A 110 -2.57 6.01 7.82
C ALA A 110 -3.66 6.79 8.56
N VAL A 111 -3.48 8.11 8.72
CA VAL A 111 -4.46 9.01 9.34
C VAL A 111 -5.75 9.03 8.55
N MET A 112 -5.69 9.19 7.22
CA MET A 112 -6.87 9.15 6.35
C MET A 112 -7.64 7.83 6.51
N LYS A 113 -6.94 6.68 6.46
CA LYS A 113 -7.56 5.36 6.65
C LYS A 113 -8.17 5.21 8.04
N ALA A 114 -7.54 5.74 9.09
CA ALA A 114 -8.07 5.71 10.44
C ALA A 114 -9.35 6.56 10.55
N LYS A 115 -9.36 7.77 10.00
CA LYS A 115 -10.53 8.65 9.92
C LYS A 115 -11.69 7.96 9.21
N ASN A 116 -11.45 7.33 8.05
CA ASN A 116 -12.50 6.66 7.30
C ASN A 116 -13.06 5.43 8.06
N LYS A 117 -12.19 4.62 8.69
CA LYS A 117 -12.63 3.52 9.55
C LYS A 117 -13.49 4.02 10.72
N ASN A 118 -13.11 5.14 11.33
CA ASN A 118 -13.89 5.78 12.39
C ASN A 118 -15.25 6.28 11.87
N ALA A 119 -15.29 6.90 10.70
CA ALA A 119 -16.54 7.35 10.07
C ALA A 119 -17.49 6.18 9.77
N VAL A 120 -16.96 5.06 9.26
CA VAL A 120 -17.74 3.81 9.09
C VAL A 120 -18.23 3.30 10.44
N TRP A 121 -17.37 3.24 11.44
CA TRP A 121 -17.74 2.80 12.81
C TRP A 121 -18.91 3.61 13.37
N ASN A 122 -18.87 4.93 13.18
CA ASN A 122 -19.90 5.85 13.64
C ASN A 122 -21.19 5.81 12.80
N THR A 123 -21.18 5.16 11.64
CA THR A 123 -22.38 4.89 10.85
C THR A 123 -23.18 3.70 11.40
N LEU A 124 -22.52 2.81 12.14
CA LEU A 124 -23.14 1.62 12.73
C LEU A 124 -23.75 1.91 14.10
N THR A 125 -24.85 1.22 14.41
CA THR A 125 -25.44 1.20 15.76
C THR A 125 -24.57 0.41 16.73
N THR A 126 -24.81 0.57 18.03
CA THR A 126 -24.08 -0.18 19.08
C THR A 126 -24.14 -1.70 18.87
N GLU A 127 -25.31 -2.23 18.54
CA GLU A 127 -25.49 -3.67 18.28
C GLU A 127 -24.72 -4.14 17.04
N GLN A 128 -24.77 -3.35 15.97
CA GLN A 128 -24.04 -3.64 14.73
C GLN A 128 -22.53 -3.62 14.95
N ARG A 129 -22.02 -2.70 15.77
CA ARG A 129 -20.60 -2.64 16.17
C ARG A 129 -20.17 -3.91 16.89
N GLU A 130 -20.99 -4.42 17.81
CA GLU A 130 -20.72 -5.68 18.51
C GLU A 130 -20.76 -6.89 17.57
N LYS A 131 -21.75 -6.97 16.67
CA LYS A 131 -21.79 -7.99 15.60
C LYS A 131 -20.53 -7.92 14.74
N LEU A 132 -20.09 -6.73 14.35
CA LEU A 132 -18.90 -6.51 13.55
C LEU A 132 -17.62 -7.00 14.28
N LYS A 133 -17.45 -6.67 15.56
CA LYS A 133 -16.32 -7.17 16.39
C LYS A 133 -16.27 -8.70 16.39
N LYS A 134 -17.41 -9.37 16.56
CA LYS A 134 -17.51 -10.84 16.54
C LYS A 134 -17.13 -11.41 15.17
N VAL A 135 -17.60 -10.81 14.07
CA VAL A 135 -17.23 -11.21 12.70
C VAL A 135 -15.73 -11.09 12.48
N MET A 136 -15.11 -10.00 12.91
CA MET A 136 -13.65 -9.79 12.80
C MET A 136 -12.86 -10.82 13.60
N LYS A 137 -13.25 -11.07 14.86
CA LYS A 137 -12.58 -12.04 15.73
C LYS A 137 -12.60 -13.45 15.12
N ARG A 138 -13.74 -13.89 14.58
CA ARG A 138 -13.88 -15.20 13.91
C ARG A 138 -12.96 -15.30 12.68
N LYS A 139 -12.93 -14.25 11.85
CA LYS A 139 -12.08 -14.21 10.65
C LYS A 139 -10.59 -14.26 10.99
N ASN A 140 -10.17 -13.57 12.04
CA ASN A 140 -8.79 -13.60 12.52
C ASN A 140 -8.41 -14.99 13.05
N LYS A 141 -9.29 -15.66 13.81
CA LYS A 141 -9.06 -17.04 14.27
C LYS A 141 -8.89 -18.02 13.09
N GLN A 142 -9.75 -17.93 12.09
CA GLN A 142 -9.67 -18.76 10.87
C GLN A 142 -8.38 -18.54 10.07
N LYS A 143 -7.91 -17.29 9.98
CA LYS A 143 -6.62 -17.01 9.31
C LYS A 143 -5.46 -17.66 10.05
N ARG A 144 -5.45 -17.58 11.39
CA ARG A 144 -4.41 -18.19 12.22
C ARG A 144 -4.40 -19.71 12.08
N SER A 145 -5.57 -20.37 12.11
CA SER A 145 -5.64 -21.82 11.97
C SER A 145 -5.15 -22.32 10.61
N LYS A 146 -5.45 -21.60 9.52
CA LYS A 146 -4.93 -21.95 8.19
C LYS A 146 -3.41 -21.84 8.09
N HIS A 147 -2.82 -20.78 8.66
CA HIS A 147 -1.37 -20.64 8.71
C HIS A 147 -0.66 -21.73 9.53
N HIS A 148 -1.34 -22.35 10.50
CA HIS A 148 -0.81 -23.49 11.26
C HIS A 148 -0.99 -24.82 10.53
N ALA A 149 -1.99 -24.96 9.65
CA ALA A 149 -2.23 -26.19 8.90
C ALA A 149 -1.43 -26.28 7.58
N GLU A 150 -0.89 -25.16 7.08
CA GLU A 150 -0.02 -25.08 5.90
C GLU A 150 1.48 -25.11 6.26
N LYS A 151 1.82 -25.34 7.53
CA LYS A 151 3.19 -25.59 8.01
C LYS A 151 3.34 -27.07 8.33
#